data_AF-A0A5C7F970-F1
#
_entry.id   AF-A0A5C7F970-F1
#
_cell.length_a   1.000
_cell.length_b   1.000
_cell.length_c   1.000
_cell.angle_alpha   90.00
_cell.angle_beta   90.00
_cell.angle_gamma   90.00
#
_symmetry.space_group_name_H-M   'P 1'
#
loop_
_entity.id
_entity.type
_entity.pdbx_description
1 polymer ?
#
loop_
_entity_poly.entity_id
_entity_poly.type
_entity_poly.pdbx_seq_one_letter_code
_entity_poly.pdbx_strand_id
1 'polypeptide(L)'
;MKSTDCGRRILLTGVKRSSVPETELKTCNLIIPLIMESRILFEKCDDLWKALNDRTELLRREQDDFFSFAECVLMETDEAVRQLKSWTSSHEFCSWEEEVRFFREVKPKFVSRFIYYSRILSLEASVPYAGAKELKKFYEKELNALEYFSAENRDFINYYRRKATYLDMKYFLRFRYDLKVKLAPDLHSYDEKFSTSHDILVAHILANDALEVFFKNKIKNLEKHEVEEIGNRRYLEWTASKAALVELIIALHHTKCLNGGNIELAEVIRWAESSLNIDLGNYHKTIGEIRSRKTERTKFLKMLDGSLNQLFTELDE
;
A
#
# COMPACT_ATOMS: atom_id res chain seq x y z
N MET A 1 -3.96 -67.50 -15.42
CA MET A 1 -4.45 -66.58 -16.46
C MET A 1 -3.26 -66.14 -17.31
N LYS A 2 -3.13 -66.68 -18.52
CA LYS A 2 -2.08 -66.34 -19.49
C LYS A 2 -2.70 -65.56 -20.64
N SER A 3 -2.06 -64.43 -20.96
CA SER A 3 -1.71 -63.86 -22.27
C SER A 3 -2.55 -64.22 -23.51
N THR A 4 -2.90 -63.15 -24.25
CA THR A 4 -2.79 -62.88 -25.71
C THR A 4 -3.96 -61.95 -26.07
N ASP A 5 -3.95 -60.99 -27.00
CA ASP A 5 -3.06 -60.41 -27.99
C ASP A 5 -3.91 -59.26 -28.61
N CYS A 6 -3.30 -58.29 -29.29
CA CYS A 6 -3.79 -57.65 -30.53
C CYS A 6 -3.15 -56.27 -30.67
N GLY A 7 -2.08 -56.23 -31.47
CA GLY A 7 -1.51 -55.00 -31.99
C GLY A 7 -2.40 -54.32 -33.02
N ARG A 8 -2.18 -53.01 -33.22
CA ARG A 8 -2.43 -52.36 -34.51
C ARG A 8 -1.35 -51.33 -34.80
N ARG A 9 -0.54 -51.71 -35.79
CA ARG A 9 0.41 -50.94 -36.58
C ARG A 9 -0.40 -49.98 -37.47
N ILE A 10 -0.16 -48.66 -37.39
CA ILE A 10 -0.62 -47.71 -38.43
C ILE A 10 0.61 -47.22 -39.17
N LEU A 11 0.53 -47.38 -40.49
CA LEU A 11 1.55 -47.16 -41.50
C LEU A 11 1.74 -45.67 -41.79
N LEU A 12 3.00 -45.26 -41.86
CA LEU A 12 3.47 -44.08 -42.59
C LEU A 12 3.11 -44.22 -44.07
N THR A 13 2.32 -43.28 -44.61
CA THR A 13 2.22 -43.09 -46.06
C THR A 13 2.11 -41.59 -46.39
N GLY A 14 3.01 -41.14 -47.28
CA GLY A 14 2.65 -40.22 -48.36
C GLY A 14 2.72 -38.71 -48.07
N VAL A 15 3.92 -38.16 -48.01
CA VAL A 15 4.17 -36.75 -48.39
C VAL A 15 3.94 -36.64 -49.90
N LYS A 16 2.87 -35.94 -50.32
CA LYS A 16 2.74 -35.38 -51.67
C LYS A 16 2.78 -33.86 -51.58
N ARG A 17 3.84 -33.29 -52.14
CA ARG A 17 3.93 -31.86 -52.50
C ARG A 17 2.89 -31.60 -53.59
N SER A 18 1.98 -30.67 -53.35
CA SER A 18 1.17 -30.04 -54.41
C SER A 18 1.44 -28.54 -54.39
N SER A 19 2.14 -28.11 -55.43
CA SER A 19 2.30 -26.73 -55.88
C SER A 19 0.94 -26.08 -56.10
N VAL A 20 0.67 -24.96 -55.43
CA VAL A 20 -0.47 -24.08 -55.74
C VAL A 20 0.03 -23.01 -56.72
N PRO A 21 -0.68 -22.72 -57.83
CA PRO A 21 -0.25 -21.72 -58.81
C PRO A 21 -0.54 -20.30 -58.34
N GLU A 22 0.43 -19.41 -58.54
CA GLU A 22 0.23 -17.96 -58.63
C GLU A 22 -0.66 -17.64 -59.84
N THR A 23 -1.89 -17.20 -59.62
CA THR A 23 -2.54 -16.08 -60.32
C THR A 23 -4.02 -16.02 -59.93
N GLU A 24 -4.39 -15.04 -59.12
CA GLU A 24 -5.71 -14.39 -59.17
C GLU A 24 -5.67 -13.08 -58.36
N LEU A 25 -4.84 -12.15 -58.83
CA LEU A 25 -5.04 -10.72 -58.52
C LEU A 25 -6.16 -10.23 -59.43
N LYS A 26 -7.39 -10.13 -58.91
CA LYS A 26 -8.30 -8.99 -59.13
C LYS A 26 -9.63 -9.19 -58.40
N THR A 27 -10.08 -8.07 -57.83
CA THR A 27 -11.41 -7.75 -57.28
C THR A 27 -11.77 -8.30 -55.90
N CYS A 28 -11.24 -7.65 -54.86
CA CYS A 28 -11.97 -7.46 -53.59
C CYS A 28 -12.31 -5.97 -53.42
N ASN A 29 -13.32 -5.50 -54.14
CA ASN A 29 -14.15 -4.40 -53.64
C ASN A 29 -15.18 -5.03 -52.69
N LEU A 30 -14.83 -5.15 -51.41
CA LEU A 30 -15.79 -5.42 -50.35
C LEU A 30 -15.23 -4.86 -49.03
N ILE A 31 -15.79 -3.72 -48.61
CA ILE A 31 -15.79 -3.16 -47.25
C ILE A 31 -14.39 -3.04 -46.61
N ILE A 32 -13.68 -1.96 -46.91
CA ILE A 32 -12.59 -1.47 -46.05
C ILE A 32 -13.28 -0.96 -44.77
N PRO A 33 -13.13 -1.62 -43.59
CA PRO A 33 -13.51 -0.96 -42.35
C PRO A 33 -12.66 0.30 -42.27
N LEU A 34 -13.22 1.42 -41.85
CA LEU A 34 -12.52 2.69 -41.70
C LEU A 34 -11.24 2.47 -40.86
N ILE A 35 -10.10 2.20 -41.49
CA ILE A 35 -8.82 1.99 -40.80
C ILE A 35 -8.49 3.35 -40.22
N MET A 36 -8.64 3.48 -38.91
CA MET A 36 -8.16 4.65 -38.20
C MET A 36 -6.65 4.69 -38.39
N GLU A 37 -6.07 5.83 -38.79
CA GLU A 37 -4.62 5.95 -38.81
C GLU A 37 -4.09 5.82 -37.38
N SER A 38 -2.98 5.09 -37.16
CA SER A 38 -2.38 4.94 -35.82
C SER A 38 -2.13 6.29 -35.14
N ARG A 39 -1.83 7.34 -35.91
CA ARG A 39 -1.70 8.71 -35.39
C ARG A 39 -2.97 9.19 -34.70
N ILE A 40 -4.14 8.99 -35.31
CA ILE A 40 -5.45 9.38 -34.77
C ILE A 40 -5.77 8.55 -33.52
N LEU A 41 -5.41 7.26 -33.49
CA LEU A 41 -5.54 6.43 -32.29
C LEU A 41 -4.76 7.02 -31.12
N PHE A 42 -3.48 7.36 -31.34
CA PHE A 42 -2.64 7.91 -30.28
C PHE A 42 -3.12 9.28 -29.80
N GLU A 43 -3.55 10.16 -30.71
CA GLU A 43 -4.17 11.45 -30.35
C GLU A 43 -5.40 11.23 -29.45
N LYS A 44 -6.30 10.31 -29.80
CA LYS A 44 -7.45 9.94 -28.96
C LYS A 44 -7.04 9.37 -27.60
N CYS A 45 -6.01 8.53 -27.55
CA CYS A 45 -5.51 7.98 -26.29
C CYS A 45 -4.93 9.07 -25.38
N ASP A 46 -4.17 10.02 -25.94
CA ASP A 46 -3.59 11.13 -25.19
C ASP A 46 -4.68 12.07 -24.66
N ASP A 47 -5.69 12.39 -25.48
CA ASP A 47 -6.85 13.18 -25.07
C ASP A 47 -7.66 12.49 -23.97
N LEU A 48 -7.90 11.19 -24.10
CA LEU A 48 -8.60 10.40 -23.08
C LEU A 48 -7.81 10.33 -21.78
N TRP A 49 -6.48 10.18 -21.84
CA TRP A 49 -5.63 10.21 -20.65
C TRP A 49 -5.69 11.56 -19.95
N LYS A 50 -5.65 12.65 -20.71
CA LYS A 50 -5.77 14.01 -20.19
C LYS A 50 -7.13 14.23 -19.53
N ALA A 51 -8.22 13.87 -20.21
CA ALA A 51 -9.57 13.96 -19.67
C ALA A 51 -9.74 13.17 -18.36
N LEU A 52 -9.19 11.95 -18.30
CA LEU A 52 -9.21 11.12 -17.10
C LEU A 52 -8.43 11.79 -15.94
N ASN A 53 -7.28 12.41 -16.20
CA ASN A 53 -6.53 13.15 -15.19
C ASN A 53 -7.29 14.37 -14.68
N ASP A 54 -7.84 15.17 -15.58
CA ASP A 54 -8.62 16.36 -15.23
C ASP A 54 -9.86 15.98 -14.39
N ARG A 55 -10.54 14.88 -14.77
CA ARG A 55 -11.65 14.32 -14.00
C ARG A 55 -11.23 13.82 -12.62
N THR A 56 -10.07 13.16 -12.52
CA THR A 56 -9.51 12.70 -11.23
C THR A 56 -9.25 13.86 -10.28
N GLU A 57 -8.67 14.96 -10.77
CA GLU A 57 -8.41 16.15 -9.95
C GLU A 57 -9.67 16.87 -9.52
N LEU A 58 -10.71 16.83 -10.35
CA LEU A 58 -12.03 17.36 -10.01
C LEU A 58 -12.71 16.49 -8.94
N LEU A 59 -12.70 15.16 -9.09
CA LEU A 59 -13.24 14.22 -8.09
C LEU A 59 -12.56 14.39 -6.72
N ARG A 60 -11.26 14.68 -6.69
CA ARG A 60 -10.51 14.95 -5.45
C ARG A 60 -11.08 16.14 -4.67
N ARG A 61 -11.72 17.10 -5.35
CA ARG A 61 -12.33 18.29 -4.74
C ARG A 61 -13.80 18.09 -4.38
N GLU A 62 -14.49 17.17 -5.07
CA GLU A 62 -15.90 16.88 -4.85
C GLU A 62 -16.14 15.89 -3.71
N GLN A 63 -15.21 14.96 -3.48
CA GLN A 63 -15.37 13.87 -2.51
C GLN A 63 -14.65 14.20 -1.21
N ASP A 64 -15.37 14.13 -0.10
CA ASP A 64 -14.83 14.43 1.24
C ASP A 64 -14.04 13.25 1.82
N ASP A 65 -14.42 12.02 1.48
CA ASP A 65 -13.77 10.80 1.95
C ASP A 65 -12.96 10.11 0.84
N PHE A 66 -11.82 9.53 1.23
CA PHE A 66 -10.89 8.91 0.29
C PHE A 66 -11.43 7.63 -0.35
N PHE A 67 -12.37 6.95 0.31
CA PHE A 67 -12.93 5.69 -0.18
C PHE A 67 -13.86 5.96 -1.37
N SER A 68 -14.83 6.86 -1.22
CA SER A 68 -15.72 7.32 -2.29
C SER A 68 -14.92 7.92 -3.45
N PHE A 69 -13.87 8.71 -3.15
CA PHE A 69 -12.95 9.21 -4.17
C PHE A 69 -12.31 8.06 -4.98
N ALA A 70 -11.75 7.05 -4.30
CA ALA A 70 -11.11 5.92 -4.96
C ALA A 70 -12.09 5.08 -5.80
N GLU A 71 -13.33 4.90 -5.33
CA GLU A 71 -14.39 4.22 -6.09
C GLU A 71 -14.74 4.97 -7.38
N CYS A 72 -15.00 6.28 -7.29
CA CYS A 72 -15.31 7.09 -8.48
C CYS A 72 -14.16 7.07 -9.49
N VAL A 73 -12.91 7.21 -9.04
CA VAL A 73 -11.75 7.17 -9.95
C VAL A 73 -11.59 5.79 -10.57
N LEU A 74 -11.87 4.71 -9.84
CA LEU A 74 -11.85 3.35 -10.39
C LEU A 74 -12.90 3.18 -11.49
N MET A 75 -14.11 3.70 -11.29
CA MET A 75 -15.19 3.66 -12.29
C MET A 75 -14.83 4.44 -13.56
N GLU A 76 -14.34 5.67 -13.43
CA GLU A 76 -13.89 6.49 -14.57
C GLU A 76 -12.71 5.84 -15.32
N THR A 77 -11.82 5.18 -14.57
CA THR A 77 -10.69 4.45 -15.16
C THR A 77 -11.15 3.20 -15.90
N ASP A 78 -12.12 2.44 -15.37
CA ASP A 78 -12.71 1.27 -16.05
C ASP A 78 -13.32 1.67 -17.39
N GLU A 79 -14.10 2.75 -17.41
CA GLU A 79 -14.73 3.27 -18.63
C GLU A 79 -13.67 3.70 -19.65
N ALA A 80 -12.61 4.40 -19.23
CA ALA A 80 -11.50 4.74 -20.12
C ALA A 80 -10.79 3.50 -20.69
N VAL A 81 -10.56 2.45 -19.88
CA VAL A 81 -9.97 1.18 -20.35
C VAL A 81 -10.88 0.49 -21.36
N ARG A 82 -12.20 0.50 -21.15
CA ARG A 82 -13.19 -0.04 -22.11
C ARG A 82 -13.15 0.72 -23.44
N GLN A 83 -13.00 2.04 -23.42
CA GLN A 83 -12.84 2.85 -24.63
C GLN A 83 -11.53 2.51 -25.37
N LEU A 84 -10.40 2.43 -24.66
CA LEU A 84 -9.11 1.98 -25.25
C LEU A 84 -9.28 0.62 -25.92
N LYS A 85 -9.93 -0.30 -25.24
CA LYS A 85 -10.18 -1.65 -25.74
C LYS A 85 -11.02 -1.61 -27.01
N SER A 86 -12.10 -0.84 -27.03
CA SER A 86 -12.96 -0.68 -28.21
C SER A 86 -12.17 -0.17 -29.42
N TRP A 87 -11.33 0.86 -29.25
CA TRP A 87 -10.53 1.43 -30.33
C TRP A 87 -9.44 0.47 -30.82
N THR A 88 -8.81 -0.27 -29.92
CA THR A 88 -7.67 -1.14 -30.26
C THR A 88 -8.11 -2.48 -30.87
N SER A 89 -9.29 -2.97 -30.50
CA SER A 89 -9.81 -4.27 -30.95
C SER A 89 -10.15 -4.30 -32.44
N SER A 90 -10.43 -3.13 -33.03
CA SER A 90 -10.69 -2.94 -34.46
C SER A 90 -9.50 -2.33 -35.21
N HIS A 91 -8.39 -2.06 -34.53
CA HIS A 91 -7.22 -1.37 -35.09
C HIS A 91 -6.09 -2.34 -35.44
N GLU A 92 -5.60 -2.21 -36.68
CA GLU A 92 -4.36 -2.83 -37.14
C GLU A 92 -3.26 -1.77 -37.15
N PHE A 93 -2.17 -2.03 -36.40
CA PHE A 93 -1.03 -1.11 -36.36
C PHE A 93 -0.25 -1.20 -37.67
N CYS A 94 0.16 -0.05 -38.20
CA CYS A 94 0.89 0.01 -39.47
C CYS A 94 2.35 -0.46 -39.33
N SER A 95 2.87 -0.47 -38.10
CA SER A 95 4.22 -0.93 -37.78
C SER A 95 4.26 -1.63 -36.43
N TRP A 96 5.26 -2.50 -36.24
CA TRP A 96 5.45 -3.20 -34.97
C TRP A 96 5.86 -2.22 -33.86
N GLU A 97 6.56 -1.13 -34.21
CA GLU A 97 6.95 -0.07 -33.29
C GLU A 97 5.74 0.65 -32.69
N GLU A 98 4.71 0.92 -33.49
CA GLU A 98 3.46 1.50 -33.01
C GLU A 98 2.73 0.56 -32.05
N GLU A 99 2.65 -0.72 -32.38
CA GLU A 99 2.03 -1.72 -31.51
C GLU A 99 2.78 -1.85 -30.18
N VAL A 100 4.11 -1.90 -30.23
CA VAL A 100 4.98 -1.86 -29.04
C VAL A 100 4.69 -0.61 -28.23
N ARG A 101 4.67 0.57 -28.84
CA ARG A 101 4.38 1.84 -28.14
C ARG A 101 3.05 1.77 -27.41
N PHE A 102 2.01 1.22 -28.05
CA PHE A 102 0.70 1.10 -27.44
C PHE A 102 0.72 0.20 -26.19
N PHE A 103 1.26 -1.02 -26.32
CA PHE A 103 1.24 -2.02 -25.23
C PHE A 103 2.29 -1.78 -24.15
N ARG A 104 3.38 -1.09 -24.47
CA ARG A 104 4.47 -0.78 -23.52
C ARG A 104 4.26 0.54 -22.78
N GLU A 105 3.63 1.53 -23.41
CA GLU A 105 3.62 2.91 -22.90
C GLU A 105 2.23 3.51 -22.74
N VAL A 106 1.28 3.21 -23.63
CA VAL A 106 -0.06 3.83 -23.61
C VAL A 106 -1.00 3.07 -22.71
N LYS A 107 -1.34 1.81 -23.07
CA LYS A 107 -2.28 0.98 -22.31
C LYS A 107 -1.88 0.84 -20.82
N PRO A 108 -0.61 0.60 -20.46
CA PRO A 108 -0.24 0.41 -19.05
C PRO A 108 -0.52 1.61 -18.15
N LYS A 109 -0.57 2.85 -18.67
CA LYS A 109 -0.92 4.04 -17.86
C LYS A 109 -2.34 3.95 -17.30
N PHE A 110 -3.29 3.50 -18.11
CA PHE A 110 -4.68 3.34 -17.71
C PHE A 110 -4.86 2.14 -16.78
N VAL A 111 -4.33 0.99 -17.20
CA VAL A 111 -4.51 -0.27 -16.45
C VAL A 111 -3.81 -0.21 -15.09
N SER A 112 -2.65 0.43 -14.99
CA SER A 112 -1.96 0.61 -13.70
C SER A 112 -2.79 1.46 -12.72
N ARG A 113 -3.48 2.49 -13.20
CA ARG A 113 -4.40 3.28 -12.37
C ARG A 113 -5.56 2.43 -11.85
N PHE A 114 -6.12 1.57 -12.70
CA PHE A 114 -7.18 0.65 -12.28
C PHE A 114 -6.66 -0.32 -11.20
N ILE A 115 -5.50 -0.95 -11.42
CA ILE A 115 -4.87 -1.86 -10.46
C ILE A 115 -4.62 -1.15 -9.13
N TYR A 116 -4.08 0.07 -9.18
CA TYR A 116 -3.80 0.88 -7.99
C TYR A 116 -5.07 1.11 -7.16
N TYR A 117 -6.12 1.70 -7.73
CA TYR A 117 -7.33 2.02 -6.96
C TYR A 117 -8.11 0.78 -6.55
N SER A 118 -8.16 -0.27 -7.37
CA SER A 118 -8.74 -1.56 -6.99
C SER A 118 -8.02 -2.16 -5.78
N ARG A 119 -6.69 -2.08 -5.75
CA ARG A 119 -5.89 -2.55 -4.62
C ARG A 119 -6.12 -1.72 -3.37
N ILE A 120 -6.20 -0.39 -3.50
CA ILE A 120 -6.51 0.53 -2.39
C ILE A 120 -7.86 0.21 -1.77
N LEU A 121 -8.92 0.05 -2.57
CA LEU A 121 -10.26 -0.26 -2.05
C LEU A 121 -10.29 -1.62 -1.34
N SER A 122 -9.66 -2.63 -1.94
CA SER A 122 -9.53 -3.96 -1.32
C SER A 122 -8.76 -3.90 0.00
N LEU A 123 -7.75 -3.03 0.06
CA LEU A 123 -6.93 -2.84 1.24
C LEU A 123 -7.70 -2.13 2.35
N GLU A 124 -8.39 -1.02 2.06
CA GLU A 124 -9.19 -0.28 3.06
C GLU A 124 -10.27 -1.19 3.69
N ALA A 125 -10.86 -2.10 2.91
CA ALA A 125 -11.78 -3.13 3.43
C ALA A 125 -11.11 -4.19 4.33
N SER A 126 -9.78 -4.36 4.20
CA SER A 126 -8.99 -5.37 4.92
C SER A 126 -8.19 -4.78 6.09
N VAL A 127 -8.20 -3.45 6.28
CA VAL A 127 -7.45 -2.79 7.36
C VAL A 127 -7.99 -3.28 8.71
N PRO A 128 -7.16 -3.84 9.60
CA PRO A 128 -7.61 -4.29 10.91
C PRO A 128 -7.94 -3.10 11.81
N TYR A 129 -8.99 -3.21 12.62
CA TYR A 129 -9.24 -2.28 13.72
C TYR A 129 -8.21 -2.54 14.83
N ALA A 130 -7.05 -1.89 14.75
CA ALA A 130 -5.91 -2.14 15.63
C ALA A 130 -5.13 -0.85 15.95
N GLY A 131 -4.24 -0.93 16.94
CA GLY A 131 -3.36 0.19 17.31
C GLY A 131 -2.35 0.53 16.22
N ALA A 132 -1.70 1.70 16.35
CA ALA A 132 -0.74 2.21 15.37
C ALA A 132 0.39 1.23 15.04
N LYS A 133 0.86 0.45 16.03
CA LYS A 133 1.91 -0.56 15.87
C LYS A 133 1.46 -1.73 14.99
N GLU A 134 0.26 -2.23 15.19
CA GLU A 134 -0.33 -3.31 14.40
C GLU A 134 -0.64 -2.85 12.97
N LEU A 135 -1.15 -1.62 12.82
CA LEU A 135 -1.35 -1.00 11.51
C LEU A 135 -0.04 -0.82 10.75
N LYS A 136 1.04 -0.40 11.42
CA LYS A 136 2.38 -0.32 10.82
C LYS A 136 2.82 -1.68 10.28
N LYS A 137 2.74 -2.74 11.10
CA LYS A 137 3.07 -4.10 10.66
C LYS A 137 2.24 -4.57 9.47
N PHE A 138 0.96 -4.19 9.42
CA PHE A 138 0.10 -4.47 8.28
C PHE A 138 0.64 -3.83 7.00
N TYR A 139 0.92 -2.53 7.00
CA TYR A 139 1.47 -1.85 5.82
C TYR A 139 2.89 -2.32 5.44
N GLU A 140 3.72 -2.67 6.42
CA GLU A 140 5.04 -3.30 6.17
C GLU A 140 4.91 -4.67 5.49
N LYS A 141 3.91 -5.47 5.88
CA LYS A 141 3.60 -6.74 5.20
C LYS A 141 3.18 -6.51 3.75
N GLU A 142 2.38 -5.48 3.48
CA GLU A 142 1.98 -5.10 2.13
C GLU A 142 3.18 -4.65 1.28
N LEU A 143 4.11 -3.88 1.85
CA LEU A 143 5.37 -3.53 1.19
C LEU A 143 6.22 -4.76 0.85
N ASN A 144 6.35 -5.72 1.77
CA ASN A 144 7.09 -6.96 1.52
C ASN A 144 6.50 -7.77 0.35
N ALA A 145 5.18 -7.72 0.15
CA ALA A 145 4.54 -8.36 -1.00
C ALA A 145 4.94 -7.70 -2.33
N LEU A 146 5.10 -6.37 -2.35
CA LEU A 146 5.62 -5.65 -3.52
C LEU A 146 7.08 -6.00 -3.80
N GLU A 147 7.90 -6.15 -2.76
CA GLU A 147 9.30 -6.58 -2.89
C GLU A 147 9.41 -8.00 -3.45
N TYR A 148 8.55 -8.92 -3.01
CA TYR A 148 8.48 -10.27 -3.56
C TYR A 148 8.14 -10.25 -5.05
N PHE A 149 7.14 -9.48 -5.47
CA PHE A 149 6.82 -9.28 -6.89
C PHE A 149 8.03 -8.74 -7.67
N SER A 150 8.76 -7.77 -7.09
CA SER A 150 9.94 -7.17 -7.71
C SER A 150 11.07 -8.18 -7.88
N ALA A 151 11.32 -9.02 -6.87
CA ALA A 151 12.32 -10.08 -6.93
C ALA A 151 11.97 -11.13 -8.00
N GLU A 152 10.70 -11.54 -8.05
CA GLU A 152 10.21 -12.57 -8.97
C GLU A 152 10.21 -12.12 -10.44
N ASN A 153 10.17 -10.81 -10.70
CA ASN A 153 10.15 -10.21 -12.05
C ASN A 153 11.38 -9.34 -12.33
N ARG A 154 12.47 -9.53 -11.59
CA ARG A 154 13.65 -8.66 -11.58
C ARG A 154 14.22 -8.38 -12.98
N ASP A 155 14.37 -9.39 -13.81
CA ASP A 155 14.98 -9.25 -15.13
C ASP A 155 14.12 -8.39 -16.06
N PHE A 156 12.81 -8.64 -16.07
CA PHE A 156 11.86 -7.84 -16.86
C PHE A 156 11.74 -6.41 -16.33
N ILE A 157 11.71 -6.22 -15.00
CA ILE A 157 11.71 -4.89 -14.39
C ILE A 157 12.96 -4.11 -14.78
N ASN A 158 14.13 -4.75 -14.74
CA ASN A 158 15.39 -4.14 -15.16
C ASN A 158 15.37 -3.78 -16.66
N TYR A 159 14.88 -4.66 -17.51
CA TYR A 159 14.67 -4.40 -18.93
C TYR A 159 13.81 -3.14 -19.14
N TYR A 160 12.64 -3.11 -18.49
CA TYR A 160 11.67 -2.02 -18.63
C TYR A 160 12.21 -0.70 -18.09
N ARG A 161 12.72 -0.67 -16.84
CA ARG A 161 13.23 0.55 -16.19
C ARG A 161 14.46 1.13 -16.89
N ARG A 162 15.31 0.29 -17.52
CA ARG A 162 16.45 0.75 -18.33
C ARG A 162 16.06 1.21 -19.73
N LYS A 163 14.76 1.19 -20.06
CA LYS A 163 14.22 1.55 -21.37
C LYS A 163 14.88 0.76 -22.51
N ALA A 164 15.27 -0.49 -22.24
CA ALA A 164 15.77 -1.36 -23.28
C ALA A 164 14.67 -1.71 -24.28
N THR A 165 15.08 -2.03 -25.51
CA THR A 165 14.17 -2.31 -26.65
C THR A 165 14.45 -3.64 -27.34
N TYR A 166 15.54 -4.33 -26.98
CA TYR A 166 16.01 -5.54 -27.68
C TYR A 166 15.09 -6.77 -27.53
N LEU A 167 14.05 -6.70 -26.68
CA LEU A 167 13.03 -7.74 -26.52
C LEU A 167 11.61 -7.23 -26.81
N ASP A 168 11.45 -6.01 -27.32
CA ASP A 168 10.12 -5.38 -27.46
C ASP A 168 9.20 -6.22 -28.35
N MET A 169 9.72 -6.75 -29.46
CA MET A 169 8.96 -7.63 -30.36
C MET A 169 8.50 -8.94 -29.70
N LYS A 170 9.18 -9.40 -28.65
CA LYS A 170 8.81 -10.62 -27.92
C LYS A 170 7.79 -10.35 -26.82
N TYR A 171 7.86 -9.16 -26.21
CA TYR A 171 7.07 -8.79 -25.05
C TYR A 171 5.75 -8.12 -25.41
N PHE A 172 5.73 -7.27 -26.44
CA PHE A 172 4.66 -6.30 -26.68
C PHE A 172 3.96 -6.42 -28.03
N LEU A 173 4.15 -7.53 -28.77
CA LEU A 173 3.36 -7.82 -29.97
C LEU A 173 2.26 -8.83 -29.67
N ARG A 174 1.04 -8.57 -30.16
CA ARG A 174 -0.07 -9.52 -30.06
C ARG A 174 0.23 -10.77 -30.88
N PHE A 175 -0.30 -11.91 -30.44
CA PHE A 175 -0.19 -13.21 -31.13
C PHE A 175 1.24 -13.70 -31.44
N ARG A 176 2.28 -13.13 -30.79
CA ARG A 176 3.70 -13.38 -31.09
C ARG A 176 4.54 -13.67 -29.82
N TYR A 177 3.94 -14.27 -28.80
CA TYR A 177 4.65 -14.55 -27.55
C TYR A 177 5.68 -15.69 -27.69
N ASP A 178 6.87 -15.48 -27.13
CA ASP A 178 7.97 -16.46 -27.11
C ASP A 178 7.84 -17.37 -25.88
N LEU A 179 7.57 -18.66 -26.09
CA LEU A 179 7.44 -19.67 -25.02
C LEU A 179 8.72 -19.85 -24.20
N LYS A 180 9.86 -19.31 -24.64
CA LYS A 180 11.13 -19.33 -23.89
C LYS A 180 11.22 -18.23 -22.84
N VAL A 181 10.31 -17.26 -22.89
CA VAL A 181 10.19 -16.21 -21.88
C VAL A 181 9.26 -16.70 -20.76
N LYS A 182 9.45 -16.17 -19.55
CA LYS A 182 8.49 -16.35 -18.46
C LYS A 182 7.11 -15.77 -18.85
N LEU A 183 6.10 -16.62 -18.97
CA LEU A 183 4.73 -16.24 -19.30
C LEU A 183 3.85 -16.26 -18.06
N ALA A 184 2.78 -15.46 -18.07
CA ALA A 184 1.73 -15.53 -17.06
C ALA A 184 1.04 -16.92 -17.12
N PRO A 185 0.81 -17.60 -15.99
CA PRO A 185 0.16 -18.92 -15.96
C PRO A 185 -1.24 -18.91 -16.58
N ASP A 186 -1.92 -17.76 -16.51
CA ASP A 186 -3.29 -17.54 -16.98
C ASP A 186 -3.34 -16.78 -18.32
N LEU A 187 -2.23 -16.72 -19.08
CA LEU A 187 -2.15 -16.00 -20.37
C LEU A 187 -3.30 -16.36 -21.34
N HIS A 188 -3.77 -17.61 -21.32
CA HIS A 188 -4.88 -18.08 -22.15
C HIS A 188 -6.24 -17.44 -21.82
N SER A 189 -6.38 -16.83 -20.65
CA SER A 189 -7.58 -16.09 -20.23
C SER A 189 -7.55 -14.63 -20.70
N TYR A 190 -6.42 -14.15 -21.23
CA TYR A 190 -6.29 -12.76 -21.64
C TYR A 190 -6.98 -12.52 -22.98
N ASP A 191 -7.50 -11.31 -23.16
CA ASP A 191 -8.07 -10.90 -24.43
C ASP A 191 -6.95 -10.72 -25.46
N GLU A 192 -6.86 -11.63 -26.42
CA GLU A 192 -5.81 -11.66 -27.43
C GLU A 192 -5.80 -10.40 -28.34
N LYS A 193 -6.95 -9.70 -28.47
CA LYS A 193 -7.03 -8.47 -29.27
C LYS A 193 -6.54 -7.24 -28.50
N PHE A 194 -6.54 -7.31 -27.18
CA PHE A 194 -6.22 -6.19 -26.30
C PHE A 194 -5.07 -6.48 -25.34
N SER A 195 -4.36 -7.60 -25.42
CA SER A 195 -3.31 -7.96 -24.48
C SER A 195 -2.12 -8.60 -25.17
N THR A 196 -0.96 -8.49 -24.53
CA THR A 196 0.28 -9.14 -24.92
C THR A 196 0.75 -10.04 -23.78
N SER A 197 1.95 -10.61 -23.90
CA SER A 197 2.49 -11.42 -22.81
C SER A 197 2.95 -10.59 -21.60
N HIS A 198 3.33 -9.32 -21.78
CA HIS A 198 4.03 -8.53 -20.75
C HIS A 198 3.46 -7.12 -20.49
N ASP A 199 2.46 -6.65 -21.25
CA ASP A 199 1.83 -5.33 -21.03
C ASP A 199 1.18 -5.21 -19.64
N ILE A 200 0.55 -6.28 -19.14
CA ILE A 200 -0.01 -6.29 -17.79
C ILE A 200 1.09 -6.23 -16.71
N LEU A 201 2.25 -6.82 -16.96
CA LEU A 201 3.39 -6.73 -16.03
C LEU A 201 3.89 -5.28 -15.94
N VAL A 202 3.90 -4.54 -17.05
CA VAL A 202 4.21 -3.09 -17.02
C VAL A 202 3.19 -2.33 -16.18
N ALA A 203 1.90 -2.64 -16.34
CA ALA A 203 0.85 -2.01 -15.53
C ALA A 203 1.03 -2.31 -14.03
N HIS A 204 1.39 -3.54 -13.67
CA HIS A 204 1.71 -3.91 -12.29
C HIS A 204 2.94 -3.17 -11.76
N ILE A 205 4.01 -3.00 -12.55
CA ILE A 205 5.19 -2.23 -12.14
C ILE A 205 4.78 -0.81 -11.77
N LEU A 206 4.03 -0.13 -12.65
CA LEU A 206 3.59 1.25 -12.44
C LEU A 206 2.64 1.38 -11.22
N ALA A 207 1.71 0.42 -11.05
CA ALA A 207 0.80 0.41 -9.92
C ALA A 207 1.55 0.17 -8.59
N ASN A 208 2.50 -0.76 -8.58
CA ASN A 208 3.29 -1.09 -7.40
C ASN A 208 4.21 0.08 -6.99
N ASP A 209 4.79 0.81 -7.95
CA ASP A 209 5.55 2.02 -7.68
C ASP A 209 4.67 3.07 -6.95
N ALA A 210 3.41 3.23 -7.36
CA ALA A 210 2.46 4.13 -6.68
C ALA A 210 2.00 3.61 -5.31
N LEU A 211 1.75 2.31 -5.17
CA LEU A 211 1.40 1.66 -3.90
C LEU A 211 2.52 1.77 -2.87
N GLU A 212 3.78 1.62 -3.30
CA GLU A 212 4.95 1.76 -2.42
C GLU A 212 5.00 3.16 -1.79
N VAL A 213 4.76 4.21 -2.58
CA VAL A 213 4.66 5.60 -2.08
C VAL A 213 3.50 5.73 -1.10
N PHE A 214 2.33 5.18 -1.43
CA PHE A 214 1.15 5.22 -0.56
C PHE A 214 1.41 4.55 0.80
N PHE A 215 1.95 3.33 0.82
CA PHE A 215 2.24 2.60 2.06
C PHE A 215 3.30 3.29 2.91
N LYS A 216 4.39 3.79 2.30
CA LYS A 216 5.41 4.56 3.01
C LYS A 216 4.83 5.82 3.66
N ASN A 217 3.91 6.51 2.98
CA ASN A 217 3.24 7.67 3.55
C ASN A 217 2.30 7.30 4.71
N LYS A 218 1.54 6.20 4.60
CA LYS A 218 0.70 5.70 5.69
C LYS A 218 1.55 5.36 6.93
N ILE A 219 2.67 4.65 6.76
CA ILE A 219 3.60 4.33 7.85
C ILE A 219 4.16 5.60 8.48
N LYS A 220 4.64 6.55 7.67
CA LYS A 220 5.17 7.83 8.16
C LYS A 220 4.15 8.63 8.96
N ASN A 221 2.88 8.63 8.54
CA ASN A 221 1.82 9.34 9.25
C ASN A 221 1.48 8.67 10.59
N LEU A 222 1.52 7.34 10.66
CA LEU A 222 1.37 6.61 11.94
C LEU A 222 2.50 6.97 12.92
N GLU A 223 3.73 7.06 12.44
CA GLU A 223 4.88 7.46 13.26
C GLU A 223 4.77 8.91 13.76
N LYS A 224 4.29 9.83 12.92
CA LYS A 224 4.04 11.23 13.33
C LYS A 224 2.98 11.33 14.42
N HIS A 225 1.88 10.62 14.29
CA HIS A 225 0.81 10.65 15.29
C HIS A 225 1.29 10.09 16.63
N GLU A 226 2.15 9.08 16.62
CA GLU A 226 2.81 8.57 17.83
C GLU A 226 3.70 9.64 18.48
N VAL A 227 4.48 10.38 17.69
CA VAL A 227 5.34 11.47 18.19
C VAL A 227 4.53 12.68 18.68
N GLU A 228 3.44 13.04 18.01
CA GLU A 228 2.56 14.16 18.39
C GLU A 228 1.74 13.83 19.65
N GLU A 229 1.24 12.60 19.82
CA GLU A 229 0.59 12.18 21.07
C GLU A 229 1.56 12.15 22.26
N ILE A 230 2.84 11.81 22.02
CA ILE A 230 3.89 11.88 23.04
C ILE A 230 4.25 13.35 23.35
N GLY A 231 4.32 14.21 22.33
CA GLY A 231 4.66 15.64 22.46
C GLY A 231 3.56 16.51 23.08
N ASN A 232 2.28 16.13 22.93
CA ASN A 232 1.15 16.85 23.53
C ASN A 232 0.86 16.46 24.98
N ARG A 233 1.54 15.46 25.54
CA ARG A 233 1.61 15.31 27.00
C ARG A 233 2.60 16.36 27.51
N ARG A 234 2.10 17.56 27.84
CA ARG A 234 2.83 18.47 28.73
C ARG A 234 3.11 17.70 30.02
N TYR A 235 4.30 17.13 30.16
CA TYR A 235 4.71 16.49 31.40
C TYR A 235 4.59 17.53 32.52
N LEU A 236 3.86 17.19 33.57
CA LEU A 236 3.84 18.01 34.78
C LEU A 236 5.22 17.90 35.42
N GLU A 237 5.97 18.99 35.47
CA GLU A 237 7.28 19.00 36.12
C GLU A 237 7.11 19.08 37.65
N TRP A 238 7.71 18.13 38.37
CA TRP A 238 7.76 18.19 39.82
C TRP A 238 8.82 19.21 40.27
N THR A 239 8.37 20.32 40.82
CA THR A 239 9.24 21.43 41.23
C THR A 239 9.65 21.40 42.71
N ALA A 240 8.95 20.61 43.54
CA ALA A 240 9.32 20.44 44.94
C ALA A 240 10.49 19.46 45.11
N SER A 241 10.98 19.29 46.35
CA SER A 241 12.09 18.36 46.60
C SER A 241 11.73 16.90 46.26
N LYS A 242 12.73 16.08 45.87
CA LYS A 242 12.56 14.62 45.70
C LYS A 242 12.02 13.95 46.96
N ALA A 243 12.44 14.42 48.14
CA ALA A 243 11.95 13.91 49.42
C ALA A 243 10.45 14.18 49.64
N ALA A 244 9.93 15.31 49.13
CA ALA A 244 8.49 15.62 49.18
C ALA A 244 7.68 14.68 48.28
N LEU A 245 8.18 14.39 47.07
CA LEU A 245 7.53 13.44 46.16
C LEU A 245 7.52 12.02 46.74
N VAL A 246 8.66 11.57 47.27
CA VAL A 246 8.79 10.27 47.95
C VAL A 246 7.82 10.19 49.13
N GLU A 247 7.73 11.24 49.96
CA GLU A 247 6.77 11.31 51.08
C GLU A 247 5.31 11.14 50.61
N LEU A 248 4.92 11.82 49.53
CA LEU A 248 3.58 11.72 48.94
C LEU A 248 3.30 10.31 48.39
N ILE A 249 4.23 9.74 47.63
CA ILE A 249 4.07 8.42 47.02
C ILE A 249 3.90 7.32 48.09
N ILE A 250 4.69 7.39 49.16
CA ILE A 250 4.57 6.44 50.29
C ILE A 250 3.20 6.55 50.94
N ALA A 251 2.69 7.77 51.14
CA ALA A 251 1.37 7.97 51.72
C ALA A 251 0.27 7.36 50.82
N LEU A 252 0.28 7.66 49.52
CA LEU A 252 -0.66 7.09 48.54
C LEU A 252 -0.59 5.57 48.46
N HIS A 253 0.62 5.00 48.56
CA HIS A 253 0.79 3.54 48.59
C HIS A 253 0.23 2.92 49.87
N HIS A 254 0.45 3.56 51.03
CA HIS A 254 -0.03 3.08 52.32
C HIS A 254 -1.54 3.22 52.51
N THR A 255 -2.17 4.23 51.92
CA THR A 255 -3.64 4.38 51.93
C THR A 255 -4.35 3.34 51.06
N LYS A 256 -3.61 2.59 50.23
CA LYS A 256 -4.15 1.52 49.36
C LYS A 256 -5.19 2.03 48.37
N CYS A 257 -5.16 3.31 48.02
CA CYS A 257 -6.11 3.92 47.08
C CYS A 257 -5.75 3.68 45.60
N LEU A 258 -4.58 3.10 45.31
CA LEU A 258 -4.12 2.80 43.96
C LEU A 258 -4.36 1.33 43.62
N ASN A 259 -4.92 1.05 42.44
CA ASN A 259 -5.20 -0.31 41.92
C ASN A 259 -5.91 -1.23 42.94
N GLY A 260 -6.87 -0.67 43.70
CA GLY A 260 -7.59 -1.41 44.75
C GLY A 260 -6.68 -1.95 45.86
N GLY A 261 -5.50 -1.35 46.08
CA GLY A 261 -4.52 -1.73 47.08
C GLY A 261 -3.49 -2.78 46.63
N ASN A 262 -3.64 -3.33 45.42
CA ASN A 262 -2.82 -4.42 44.88
C ASN A 262 -1.71 -3.89 43.95
N ILE A 263 -0.84 -3.02 44.47
CA ILE A 263 0.31 -2.50 43.75
C ILE A 263 1.54 -2.45 44.65
N GLU A 264 2.71 -2.77 44.10
CA GLU A 264 3.99 -2.66 44.81
C GLU A 264 4.49 -1.22 44.83
N LEU A 265 5.18 -0.81 45.91
CA LEU A 265 5.71 0.55 46.03
C LEU A 265 6.68 0.89 44.89
N ALA A 266 7.51 -0.06 44.47
CA ALA A 266 8.44 0.13 43.36
C ALA A 266 7.72 0.44 42.03
N GLU A 267 6.52 -0.10 41.83
CA GLU A 267 5.72 0.17 40.64
C GLU A 267 5.11 1.58 40.68
N VAL A 268 4.62 2.02 41.85
CA VAL A 268 4.14 3.39 42.05
C VAL A 268 5.27 4.41 41.85
N ILE A 269 6.48 4.10 42.32
CA ILE A 269 7.67 4.94 42.12
C ILE A 269 7.99 5.08 40.62
N ARG A 270 8.09 3.97 39.88
CA ARG A 270 8.35 3.99 38.43
C ARG A 270 7.29 4.79 37.67
N TRP A 271 6.03 4.64 38.05
CA TRP A 271 4.94 5.42 37.48
C TRP A 271 5.11 6.91 37.74
N ALA A 272 5.46 7.31 38.96
CA ALA A 272 5.64 8.72 39.31
C ALA A 272 6.86 9.34 38.63
N GLU A 273 7.98 8.61 38.55
CA GLU A 273 9.20 9.05 37.84
C GLU A 273 8.91 9.30 36.36
N SER A 274 8.15 8.40 35.72
CA SER A 274 7.72 8.52 34.32
C SER A 274 6.71 9.65 34.11
N SER A 275 5.74 9.81 35.02
CA SER A 275 4.66 10.80 34.90
C SER A 275 5.12 12.23 35.14
N LEU A 276 6.09 12.42 36.04
CA LEU A 276 6.60 13.72 36.45
C LEU A 276 7.99 14.04 35.89
N ASN A 277 8.52 13.17 35.04
CA ASN A 277 9.84 13.28 34.41
C ASN A 277 10.97 13.60 35.41
N ILE A 278 11.03 12.85 36.51
CA ILE A 278 11.99 13.04 37.60
C ILE A 278 12.60 11.72 38.02
N ASP A 279 13.91 11.71 38.29
CA ASP A 279 14.61 10.56 38.86
C ASP A 279 14.61 10.66 40.39
N LEU A 280 13.98 9.71 41.09
CA LEU A 280 13.93 9.68 42.55
C LEU A 280 15.16 8.99 43.17
N GLY A 281 15.97 8.31 42.37
CA GLY A 281 17.18 7.63 42.80
C GLY A 281 16.90 6.59 43.89
N ASN A 282 17.74 6.57 44.94
CA ASN A 282 17.59 5.64 46.04
C ASN A 282 16.48 6.07 47.02
N TYR A 283 15.22 5.82 46.63
CA TYR A 283 14.04 6.16 47.43
C TYR A 283 14.02 5.44 48.80
N HIS A 284 14.65 4.26 48.95
CA HIS A 284 14.76 3.58 50.24
C HIS A 284 15.59 4.38 51.26
N LYS A 285 16.69 5.00 50.81
CA LYS A 285 17.48 5.91 51.65
C LYS A 285 16.66 7.13 52.03
N THR A 286 15.97 7.74 51.06
CA THR A 286 15.09 8.91 51.27
C THR A 286 13.96 8.60 52.27
N ILE A 287 13.37 7.41 52.22
CA ILE A 287 12.40 6.92 53.23
C ILE A 287 13.04 6.90 54.62
N GLY A 288 14.26 6.38 54.75
CA GLY A 288 15.00 6.37 56.01
C GLY A 288 15.24 7.77 56.56
N GLU A 289 15.64 8.71 55.70
CA GLU A 289 15.87 10.11 56.05
C GLU A 289 14.57 10.78 56.53
N ILE A 290 13.46 10.64 55.79
CA ILE A 290 12.13 11.12 56.19
C ILE A 290 11.74 10.55 57.56
N ARG A 291 11.97 9.25 57.76
CA ARG A 291 11.66 8.57 59.03
C ARG A 291 12.47 9.10 60.21
N SER A 292 13.65 9.66 59.98
CA SER A 292 14.61 10.11 61.01
C SER A 292 14.46 11.58 61.43
N ARG A 293 13.56 12.34 60.80
CA ARG A 293 13.30 13.76 61.15
C ARG A 293 12.80 13.90 62.59
N LYS A 294 13.37 14.84 63.36
CA LYS A 294 13.09 15.02 64.80
C LYS A 294 11.86 15.86 65.13
N THR A 295 11.56 16.88 64.33
CA THR A 295 10.50 17.85 64.60
C THR A 295 9.27 17.62 63.73
N GLU A 296 9.45 17.36 62.43
CA GLU A 296 8.32 17.13 61.51
C GLU A 296 8.61 16.00 60.51
N ARG A 297 8.02 14.82 60.78
CA ARG A 297 8.22 13.62 59.95
C ARG A 297 7.58 13.77 58.57
N THR A 298 6.30 14.15 58.54
CA THR A 298 5.47 14.29 57.33
C THR A 298 5.25 15.76 56.96
N LYS A 299 6.34 16.47 56.70
CA LYS A 299 6.33 17.92 56.46
C LYS A 299 5.53 18.30 55.21
N PHE A 300 5.67 17.53 54.13
CA PHE A 300 5.01 17.85 52.86
C PHE A 300 3.51 17.57 52.92
N LEU A 301 3.09 16.46 53.54
CA LEU A 301 1.66 16.14 53.66
C LEU A 301 0.90 17.15 54.52
N LYS A 302 1.51 17.63 55.62
CA LYS A 302 0.93 18.71 56.42
C LYS A 302 0.78 20.01 55.64
N MET A 303 1.76 20.33 54.79
CA MET A 303 1.71 21.50 53.93
C MET A 303 0.55 21.39 52.91
N LEU A 304 0.33 20.20 52.34
CA LEU A 304 -0.81 19.95 51.44
C LEU A 304 -2.16 20.10 52.17
N ASP A 305 -2.28 19.50 53.36
CA ASP A 305 -3.48 19.61 54.19
C ASP A 305 -3.80 21.07 54.54
N GLY A 306 -2.81 21.83 55.01
CA GLY A 306 -2.96 23.26 55.29
C GLY A 306 -3.35 24.07 54.06
N SER A 307 -2.74 23.79 52.91
CA SER A 307 -3.05 24.50 51.65
C SER A 307 -4.48 24.25 51.18
N LEU A 308 -4.98 23.00 51.32
CA LEU A 308 -6.34 22.64 50.94
C LEU A 308 -7.37 23.27 51.88
N ASN A 309 -7.11 23.23 53.20
CA ASN A 309 -8.00 23.85 54.19
C ASN A 309 -8.06 25.37 54.05
N GLN A 310 -6.94 26.03 53.71
CA GLN A 310 -6.93 27.45 53.41
C GLN A 310 -7.82 27.78 52.21
N LEU A 311 -7.68 27.01 51.11
CA LEU A 311 -8.52 27.18 49.93
C LEU A 311 -10.02 27.05 50.25
N PHE A 312 -10.42 26.07 51.07
CA PHE A 312 -11.81 25.92 51.46
C PHE A 312 -12.31 27.07 52.33
N THR A 313 -11.48 27.56 53.27
CA THR A 313 -11.83 28.72 54.09
C THR A 313 -12.05 29.97 53.22
N GLU A 314 -11.19 30.20 52.21
CA GLU A 314 -11.32 31.31 51.26
C GLU A 314 -12.56 31.22 50.36
N LEU A 315 -13.09 30.01 50.12
CA LEU A 315 -14.29 29.78 49.30
C LEU A 315 -15.59 29.88 50.11
N ASP A 316 -15.52 29.68 51.42
CA ASP A 316 -16.65 29.76 52.36
C ASP A 316 -16.87 31.20 52.91
N GLU A 317 -15.91 32.11 52.70
CA GLU A 317 -16.01 33.57 52.98
C GLU A 317 -16.73 34.34 51.87
#